data_AF-A0A7T5BLG4-F1
#
_entry.id   AF-A0A7T5BLG4-F1
#
_cell.length_a   1.000
_cell.length_b   1.000
_cell.length_c   1.000
_cell.angle_alpha   90.00
_cell.angle_beta   90.00
_cell.angle_gamma   90.00
#
_symmetry.space_group_name_H-M   'P 1'
#
loop_
_entity.id
_entity.type
_entity.pdbx_description
1 polymer ?
#
loop_
_entity_poly.entity_id
_entity_poly.type
_entity_poly.pdbx_seq_one_letter_code
_entity_poly.pdbx_strand_id
1 'polypeptide(L)'
;MTTVRGTISSTNTITADGHADDQSTARARAVDGLELSGYDVVQTNTLSSTAAGNITVRAVARSTEIRPHEASGPNYDAALAAYLQSVPDGWISLGITVDA
;
A
#
# COMPACT_ATOMS: atom_id res chain seq x y z
N MET A 1 13.71 23.83 -20.67
CA MET A 1 13.08 22.52 -20.44
C MET A 1 13.57 22.01 -19.10
N THR A 2 12.64 21.62 -18.23
CA THR A 2 12.89 21.22 -16.84
C THR A 2 12.30 19.83 -16.63
N THR A 3 12.97 18.99 -15.85
CA THR A 3 12.51 17.64 -15.51
C THR A 3 12.29 17.56 -14.01
N VAL A 4 11.13 17.07 -13.60
CA VAL A 4 10.81 16.73 -12.21
C VAL A 4 10.99 15.23 -12.05
N ARG A 5 11.78 14.83 -11.05
CA ARG A 5 12.05 13.43 -10.72
C ARG A 5 11.55 13.13 -9.33
N GLY A 6 11.08 11.91 -9.11
CA GLY A 6 10.62 11.48 -7.80
C GLY A 6 10.49 9.98 -7.71
N THR A 7 9.84 9.53 -6.65
CA THR A 7 9.52 8.11 -6.43
C THR A 7 8.03 7.97 -6.22
N ILE A 8 7.43 6.96 -6.84
CA ILE A 8 6.04 6.58 -6.62
C ILE A 8 5.98 5.21 -5.91
N SER A 9 4.92 4.97 -5.14
CA SER A 9 4.64 3.69 -4.49
C SER A 9 3.29 3.14 -4.90
N SER A 10 3.21 1.81 -4.99
CA SER A 10 1.95 1.11 -5.22
C SER A 10 1.00 1.28 -4.03
N THR A 11 -0.28 1.46 -4.31
CA THR A 11 -1.35 1.44 -3.31
C THR A 11 -2.02 0.08 -3.19
N ASN A 12 -1.52 -0.93 -3.92
CA ASN A 12 -2.13 -2.25 -3.94
C ASN A 12 -2.17 -2.87 -2.54
N THR A 13 -3.28 -3.52 -2.23
CA THR A 13 -3.49 -4.22 -0.95
C THR A 13 -4.03 -5.61 -1.18
N ILE A 14 -3.56 -6.55 -0.37
CA ILE A 14 -4.10 -7.89 -0.27
C ILE A 14 -4.71 -8.10 1.11
N THR A 15 -5.70 -8.99 1.18
CA THR A 15 -6.40 -9.30 2.43
C THR A 15 -6.61 -10.78 2.58
N ALA A 16 -6.55 -11.27 3.82
CA ALA A 16 -6.91 -12.63 4.17
C ALA A 16 -7.65 -12.64 5.51
N ASP A 17 -8.56 -13.60 5.65
CA ASP A 17 -9.37 -13.78 6.84
C ASP A 17 -8.89 -15.01 7.61
N GLY A 18 -8.75 -14.86 8.92
CA GLY A 18 -8.49 -15.93 9.85
C GLY A 18 -9.67 -16.09 10.80
N HIS A 19 -10.12 -17.34 10.96
CA HIS A 19 -11.21 -17.69 11.85
C HIS A 19 -10.70 -18.60 12.95
N ALA A 20 -11.04 -18.31 14.20
CA ALA A 20 -10.75 -19.16 15.36
C ALA A 20 -11.69 -18.84 16.53
N ASP A 21 -11.55 -19.62 17.61
CA ASP A 21 -12.28 -19.43 18.85
C ASP A 21 -11.67 -18.39 19.80
N ASP A 22 -10.42 -18.00 19.54
CA ASP A 22 -9.74 -16.90 20.22
C ASP A 22 -9.13 -15.89 19.24
N GLN A 23 -8.93 -14.66 19.74
CA GLN A 23 -8.45 -13.53 18.95
C GLN A 23 -7.02 -13.70 18.44
N SER A 24 -6.16 -14.37 19.22
CA SER A 24 -4.74 -14.53 18.89
C SER A 24 -4.59 -15.52 17.74
N THR A 25 -5.26 -16.66 17.83
CA THR A 25 -5.26 -17.69 16.78
C THR A 25 -5.93 -17.18 15.50
N ALA A 26 -7.05 -16.46 15.60
CA ALA A 26 -7.71 -15.87 14.44
C ALA A 26 -6.78 -14.88 13.72
N ARG A 27 -6.04 -14.05 14.48
CA ARG A 27 -5.05 -13.13 13.91
C ARG A 27 -3.91 -13.87 13.22
N ALA A 28 -3.31 -14.88 13.87
CA ALA A 28 -2.22 -15.66 13.29
C ALA A 28 -2.63 -16.29 11.96
N ARG A 29 -3.81 -16.95 11.93
CA ARG A 29 -4.37 -17.54 10.70
C ARG A 29 -4.62 -16.50 9.60
N ALA A 30 -5.07 -15.30 9.96
CA ALA A 30 -5.30 -14.24 8.99
C ALA A 30 -3.99 -13.77 8.34
N VAL A 31 -2.91 -13.67 9.13
CA VAL A 31 -1.58 -13.29 8.62
C VAL A 31 -0.96 -14.41 7.79
N ASP A 32 -1.05 -15.66 8.25
CA ASP A 32 -0.55 -16.84 7.53
C ASP A 32 -1.27 -17.06 6.18
N GLY A 33 -2.50 -16.54 6.04
CA GLY A 33 -3.25 -16.58 4.80
C GLY A 33 -2.82 -15.55 3.74
N LEU A 34 -1.88 -14.64 4.05
CA LEU A 34 -1.37 -13.65 3.12
C LEU A 34 -0.11 -14.14 2.40
N GLU A 35 -0.03 -13.89 1.09
CA GLU A 35 1.24 -14.02 0.37
C GLU A 35 2.06 -12.74 0.50
N LEU A 36 3.00 -12.73 1.45
CA LEU A 36 3.72 -11.52 1.87
C LEU A 36 4.91 -11.15 0.98
N SER A 37 5.19 -11.90 -0.08
CA SER A 37 6.27 -11.54 -1.02
C SER A 37 5.98 -10.18 -1.68
N GLY A 38 6.70 -9.14 -1.25
CA GLY A 38 6.51 -7.76 -1.73
C GLY A 38 5.36 -7.00 -1.04
N TYR A 39 4.91 -7.46 0.13
CA TYR A 39 3.86 -6.82 0.92
C TYR A 39 4.22 -6.80 2.42
N ASP A 40 3.87 -5.70 3.09
CA ASP A 40 3.96 -5.58 4.54
C ASP A 40 2.56 -5.56 5.16
N VAL A 41 2.36 -6.32 6.24
CA VAL A 41 1.12 -6.27 7.02
C VAL A 41 1.00 -4.91 7.69
N VAL A 42 -0.06 -4.18 7.37
CA VAL A 42 -0.30 -2.83 7.90
C VAL A 42 -1.41 -2.82 8.95
N GLN A 43 -2.33 -3.78 8.91
CA GLN A 43 -3.48 -3.83 9.80
C GLN A 43 -3.95 -5.26 10.07
N THR A 44 -4.49 -5.49 11.27
CA THR A 44 -5.31 -6.66 11.58
C THR A 44 -6.56 -6.21 12.32
N ASN A 45 -7.72 -6.45 11.73
CA ASN A 45 -9.01 -5.93 12.22
C ASN A 45 -9.93 -7.11 12.59
N THR A 46 -10.54 -7.07 13.77
CA THR A 46 -11.60 -8.02 14.12
C THR A 46 -12.86 -7.68 13.34
N LEU A 47 -13.33 -8.60 12.49
CA LEU A 47 -14.55 -8.45 11.72
C LEU A 47 -15.78 -8.91 12.49
N SER A 48 -15.64 -9.98 13.28
CA SER A 48 -16.70 -10.50 14.13
C SER A 48 -16.11 -11.15 15.37
N SER A 49 -16.85 -11.08 16.47
CA SER A 49 -16.56 -11.76 17.73
C SER A 49 -17.89 -12.07 18.40
N THR A 50 -18.23 -13.35 18.53
CA THR A 50 -19.47 -13.77 19.19
C THR A 50 -19.20 -14.24 20.61
N ALA A 51 -20.23 -14.18 21.47
CA ALA A 51 -20.15 -14.69 22.84
C ALA A 51 -19.87 -16.21 22.92
N ALA A 52 -20.13 -16.95 21.83
CA ALA A 52 -19.84 -18.37 21.72
C ALA A 52 -18.37 -18.68 21.39
N GLY A 53 -17.52 -17.66 21.28
CA GLY A 53 -16.12 -17.84 20.89
C GLY A 53 -15.99 -18.15 19.40
N ASN A 54 -16.65 -17.37 18.53
CA ASN A 54 -16.38 -17.39 17.09
C ASN A 54 -15.83 -16.02 16.70
N ILE A 55 -14.53 -15.96 16.42
CA ILE A 55 -13.81 -14.74 16.08
C ILE A 55 -13.29 -14.83 14.66
N THR A 56 -13.52 -13.77 13.89
CA THR A 56 -12.94 -13.60 12.56
C THR A 56 -12.11 -12.33 12.53
N VAL A 57 -10.87 -12.44 12.09
CA VAL A 57 -9.93 -11.34 11.91
C VAL A 57 -9.56 -11.23 10.45
N ARG A 58 -9.52 -10.01 9.91
CA ARG A 58 -8.96 -9.71 8.59
C ARG A 58 -7.59 -9.07 8.74
N ALA A 59 -6.58 -9.68 8.14
CA ALA A 59 -5.29 -9.05 7.93
C ALA A 59 -5.31 -8.29 6.60
N VAL A 60 -4.66 -7.12 6.59
CA VAL A 60 -4.47 -6.31 5.38
C VAL A 60 -2.98 -6.06 5.23
N ALA A 61 -2.43 -6.39 4.08
CA ALA A 61 -1.06 -6.04 3.72
C ALA A 61 -1.04 -5.11 2.51
N ARG A 62 -0.07 -4.20 2.49
CA ARG A 62 0.13 -3.22 1.42
C ARG A 62 1.43 -3.53 0.69
N SER A 63 1.42 -3.34 -0.62
CA SER A 63 2.61 -3.53 -1.45
C SER A 63 3.75 -2.62 -0.99
N THR A 64 4.96 -3.17 -0.96
CA THR A 64 6.20 -2.43 -0.72
C THR A 64 6.82 -1.93 -2.02
N GLU A 65 6.13 -2.10 -3.15
CA GLU A 65 6.65 -1.73 -4.47
C GLU A 65 6.79 -0.21 -4.60
N ILE A 66 8.02 0.22 -4.88
CA ILE A 66 8.37 1.59 -5.19
C ILE A 66 9.13 1.63 -6.51
N ARG A 67 8.98 2.71 -7.27
CA ARG A 67 9.78 2.92 -8.48
C ARG A 67 10.04 4.39 -8.79
N PRO A 68 11.13 4.70 -9.51
CA PRO A 68 11.37 6.03 -10.02
C PRO A 68 10.23 6.49 -10.94
N HIS A 69 9.94 7.79 -10.93
CA HIS A 69 9.02 8.44 -11.84
C HIS A 69 9.58 9.80 -12.24
N GLU A 70 9.36 10.21 -13.49
CA GLU A 70 9.78 11.52 -13.96
C GLU A 70 8.88 12.04 -15.07
N ALA A 71 8.79 13.37 -15.16
CA ALA A 71 8.14 14.05 -16.27
C ALA A 71 8.85 15.37 -16.57
N SER A 72 8.78 15.80 -17.82
CA SER A 72 9.43 17.03 -18.29
C SER A 72 8.41 18.05 -18.78
N GLY A 73 8.76 19.33 -18.65
CA GLY A 73 7.95 20.46 -19.08
C GLY A 73 8.80 21.68 -19.44
N PRO A 74 8.18 22.74 -20.01
CA PRO A 74 8.89 23.96 -20.37
C PRO A 74 9.54 24.66 -19.17
N ASN A 75 8.87 24.65 -18.00
CA ASN A 75 9.32 25.19 -16.72
C ASN A 75 8.97 24.20 -15.58
N TYR A 76 9.35 24.53 -14.34
CA TYR A 76 9.11 23.67 -13.17
C TYR A 76 7.61 23.38 -12.97
N ASP A 77 6.75 24.41 -12.99
CA ASP A 77 5.31 24.23 -12.73
C ASP A 77 4.66 23.29 -13.75
N ALA A 78 5.00 23.43 -15.03
CA ALA A 78 4.50 22.55 -16.09
C ALA A 78 5.06 21.12 -15.97
N ALA A 79 6.33 20.96 -15.58
CA ALA A 79 6.93 19.65 -15.34
C ALA A 79 6.31 18.96 -14.12
N LEU A 80 6.03 19.70 -13.04
CA LEU A 80 5.35 19.22 -11.84
C LEU A 80 3.92 18.79 -12.15
N ALA A 81 3.17 19.59 -12.91
CA ALA A 81 1.82 19.22 -13.35
C ALA A 81 1.84 17.93 -14.17
N ALA A 82 2.77 17.81 -15.14
CA ALA A 82 2.93 16.60 -15.93
C ALA A 82 3.34 15.38 -15.09
N TYR A 83 4.22 15.57 -14.09
CA TYR A 83 4.63 14.52 -13.16
C TYR A 83 3.43 13.98 -12.38
N LEU A 84 2.64 14.86 -11.76
CA LEU A 84 1.49 14.47 -10.95
C LEU A 84 0.38 13.82 -11.79
N GLN A 85 0.13 14.32 -13.00
CA GLN A 85 -0.89 13.78 -13.90
C GLN A 85 -0.50 12.43 -14.51
N SER A 86 0.80 12.11 -14.59
CA SER A 86 1.29 10.86 -15.17
C SER A 86 1.50 9.76 -14.14
N VAL A 87 1.25 10.01 -12.85
CA VAL A 87 1.22 8.95 -11.83
C VAL A 87 0.08 7.98 -12.19
N PRO A 88 0.35 6.69 -12.42
CA PRO A 88 -0.68 5.74 -12.82
C PRO A 88 -1.71 5.49 -11.71
N ASP A 89 -2.90 5.04 -12.10
CA ASP A 89 -3.88 4.52 -11.15
C ASP A 89 -3.29 3.37 -10.33
N GLY A 90 -3.62 3.34 -9.04
CA GLY A 90 -3.03 2.37 -8.12
C GLY A 90 -1.62 2.75 -7.62
N TRP A 91 -1.18 3.98 -7.88
CA TRP A 91 0.09 4.52 -7.38
C TRP A 91 -0.08 5.89 -6.74
N ILE A 92 0.85 6.24 -5.86
CA ILE A 92 0.93 7.58 -5.26
C ILE A 92 2.36 8.10 -5.33
N SER A 93 2.51 9.43 -5.43
CA SER A 93 3.80 10.10 -5.29
C SER A 93 4.23 10.07 -3.82
N LEU A 94 5.41 9.51 -3.54
CA LEU A 94 6.04 9.56 -2.22
C LEU A 94 6.82 10.86 -2.00
N GLY A 95 7.40 11.40 -3.07
CA GLY A 95 8.19 12.62 -3.00
C GLY A 95 8.89 12.93 -4.31
N ILE A 96 9.26 14.20 -4.45
CA ILE A 96 10.04 14.74 -5.57
C ILE A 96 11.44 15.01 -5.06
N THR A 97 12.44 14.60 -5.84
CA THR A 97 13.83 14.92 -5.58
C THR A 97 14.13 16.30 -6.14
N VAL A 98 14.67 17.18 -5.31
CA VAL A 98 15.18 18.48 -5.75
C VAL A 98 16.69 18.28 -5.96
N ASP A 99 17.13 18.32 -7.21
CA ASP A 99 18.57 18.34 -7.52
C ASP A 99 19.15 19.64 -6.93
N ALA A 100 20.17 19.51 -6.07
CA ALA A 100 20.83 20.61 -5.38
C ALA A 100 21.77 21.40 -6.30
#